data_AF-A0AAU1G880-F1
#
_entry.id   AF-A0AAU1G880-F1
#
_cell.length_a   1.000
_cell.length_b   1.000
_cell.length_c   1.000
_cell.angle_alpha   90.00
_cell.angle_beta   90.00
_cell.angle_gamma   90.00
#
_symmetry.space_group_name_H-M   'P 1'
#
loop_
_entity.id
_entity.type
_entity.pdbx_description
1 polymer ?
#
loop_
_entity_poly.entity_id
_entity_poly.type
_entity_poly.pdbx_seq_one_letter_code
_entity_poly.pdbx_strand_id
1 'polypeptide(L)'
;MLGHHLTPLLGATGVLALLTLVPGPDMAVVTKRAVTRGRADGLRTVGGIAVGLLLWGALTVAGLAARLAASAEVYLAVKLAGAAYLCWLGTYVYVLSRARRFFARPRVRRALDRVTGVVLIGFGVRVATTS
;
A
#
# COMPACT_ATOMS: atom_id res chain seq x y z
N MET A 1 -32.74 -6.12 -24.64
CA MET A 1 -31.72 -5.05 -24.71
C MET A 1 -31.39 -4.38 -23.36
N LEU A 2 -32.19 -4.56 -22.29
CA LEU A 2 -31.92 -3.95 -20.97
C LEU A 2 -30.80 -4.62 -20.15
N GLY A 3 -30.47 -5.89 -20.41
CA GLY A 3 -29.51 -6.66 -19.61
C GLY A 3 -28.03 -6.24 -19.76
N HIS A 4 -27.64 -5.66 -20.91
CA HIS A 4 -26.24 -5.25 -21.16
C HIS A 4 -25.80 -4.00 -20.39
N HIS A 5 -26.75 -3.20 -19.89
CA HIS A 5 -26.45 -2.01 -19.08
C HIS A 5 -26.42 -2.32 -17.58
N LEU A 6 -27.05 -3.42 -17.14
CA LEU A 6 -27.10 -3.80 -15.72
C LEU A 6 -25.79 -4.45 -15.24
N THR A 7 -25.13 -5.23 -16.10
CA THR A 7 -23.84 -5.86 -15.79
C THR A 7 -22.72 -4.84 -15.49
N PRO A 8 -22.51 -3.75 -16.26
CA PRO A 8 -21.52 -2.73 -15.91
C PRO A 8 -21.92 -1.92 -14.68
N LEU A 9 -23.22 -1.68 -14.44
CA LEU A 9 -23.69 -0.98 -13.24
C LEU A 9 -23.44 -1.79 -11.97
N LEU A 10 -23.73 -3.10 -11.99
CA LEU A 10 -23.44 -4.00 -10.86
C LEU A 10 -21.94 -4.10 -10.59
N GLY A 11 -21.12 -4.22 -11.65
CA GLY A 11 -19.66 -4.20 -11.54
C GLY A 11 -19.12 -2.89 -10.96
N ALA A 12 -19.59 -1.74 -11.47
CA ALA A 12 -19.19 -0.42 -10.98
C ALA A 12 -19.59 -0.21 -9.52
N THR A 13 -20.81 -0.59 -9.15
CA THR A 13 -21.30 -0.45 -7.77
C THR A 13 -20.51 -1.33 -6.81
N GLY A 14 -20.18 -2.57 -7.21
CA GLY A 14 -19.34 -3.46 -6.42
C GLY A 14 -17.93 -2.91 -6.20
N VAL A 15 -17.30 -2.39 -7.27
CA VAL A 15 -15.97 -1.77 -7.18
C VAL A 15 -15.99 -0.51 -6.30
N LEU A 16 -16.99 0.35 -6.48
CA LEU A 16 -17.17 1.55 -5.67
C LEU A 16 -17.40 1.19 -4.20
N ALA A 17 -18.27 0.22 -3.89
CA ALA A 17 -18.50 -0.23 -2.53
C ALA A 17 -17.22 -0.76 -1.86
N LEU A 18 -16.39 -1.53 -2.59
CA LEU A 18 -15.10 -1.99 -2.09
C LEU A 18 -14.13 -0.83 -1.82
N LEU A 19 -14.07 0.15 -2.72
CA LEU A 19 -13.23 1.35 -2.58
C LEU A 19 -13.64 2.23 -1.39
N THR A 20 -14.94 2.35 -1.10
CA THR A 20 -15.43 3.17 0.03
C THR A 20 -15.18 2.50 1.38
N LEU A 21 -15.19 1.16 1.44
CA LEU A 21 -14.98 0.42 2.69
C LEU A 21 -13.51 0.34 3.11
N VAL A 22 -12.58 0.45 2.18
CA VAL A 22 -11.15 0.37 2.46
C VAL A 22 -10.59 1.79 2.58
N PRO A 23 -10.24 2.27 3.80
CA PRO A 23 -9.53 3.54 3.91
C PRO A 23 -8.26 3.48 3.07
N GLY A 24 -8.14 4.40 2.13
CA GLY A 24 -7.10 4.39 1.11
C GLY A 24 -5.68 4.48 1.68
N PRO A 25 -4.65 4.18 0.86
CA PRO A 25 -3.25 4.27 1.26
C PRO A 25 -2.85 5.70 1.68
N ASP A 26 -3.48 6.72 1.10
CA ASP A 26 -3.34 8.12 1.47
C ASP A 26 -3.82 8.39 2.90
N MET A 27 -5.01 7.90 3.27
CA MET A 27 -5.53 8.00 4.63
C MET A 27 -4.64 7.25 5.62
N ALA A 28 -4.16 6.07 5.27
CA ALA A 28 -3.22 5.32 6.10
C ALA A 28 -1.92 6.11 6.37
N VAL A 29 -1.38 6.81 5.35
CA VAL A 29 -0.18 7.64 5.50
C VAL A 29 -0.47 8.88 6.35
N VAL A 30 -1.60 9.56 6.13
CA VAL A 30 -2.00 10.74 6.91
C VAL A 30 -2.23 10.36 8.37
N THR A 31 -3.00 9.31 8.66
CA THR A 31 -3.25 8.82 10.02
C THR A 31 -1.95 8.40 10.68
N LYS A 32 -1.06 7.66 10.00
CA LYS A 32 0.23 7.28 10.55
C LYS A 32 1.07 8.51 10.91
N ARG A 33 1.16 9.50 10.04
CA ARG A 33 1.94 10.73 10.30
C ARG A 33 1.31 11.57 11.40
N ALA A 34 -0.01 11.70 11.42
CA ALA A 34 -0.75 12.42 12.46
C ALA A 34 -0.57 11.78 13.85
N VAL A 35 -0.59 10.44 13.93
CA VAL A 35 -0.42 9.70 15.18
C VAL A 35 1.04 9.66 15.64
N THR A 36 2.01 9.46 14.73
CA THR A 36 3.43 9.27 15.09
C THR A 36 4.23 10.56 15.21
N ARG A 37 3.86 11.63 14.47
CA ARG A 37 4.59 12.90 14.43
C ARG A 37 3.73 14.13 14.74
N GLY A 38 2.47 13.92 15.13
CA GLY A 38 1.55 14.97 15.54
C GLY A 38 0.72 15.57 14.40
N ARG A 39 -0.27 16.38 14.78
CA ARG A 39 -1.29 16.92 13.87
C ARG A 39 -0.72 17.81 12.77
N ALA A 40 0.33 18.59 13.06
CA ALA A 40 0.96 19.48 12.09
C ALA A 40 1.56 18.73 10.88
N ASP A 41 2.24 17.60 11.13
CA ASP A 41 2.79 16.77 10.05
C ASP A 41 1.70 16.03 9.26
N GLY A 42 0.58 15.69 9.93
CA GLY A 42 -0.64 15.22 9.26
C GLY A 42 -1.17 16.27 8.27
N LEU A 43 -1.33 17.53 8.71
CA LEU A 43 -1.81 18.62 7.86
C LEU A 43 -0.89 18.92 6.67
N ARG A 44 0.44 18.89 6.87
CA ARG A 44 1.41 19.01 5.77
C ARG A 44 1.25 17.90 4.73
N THR A 45 0.97 16.68 5.18
CA THR A 45 0.73 15.54 4.30
C THR A 45 -0.57 15.72 3.51
N VAL A 46 -1.64 16.16 4.17
CA VAL A 46 -2.92 16.49 3.52
C VAL A 46 -2.73 17.59 2.48
N GLY A 47 -1.99 18.65 2.82
CA GLY A 47 -1.66 19.73 1.88
C GLY A 47 -0.94 19.21 0.64
N GLY A 48 0.07 18.34 0.81
CA GLY A 48 0.77 17.71 -0.31
C GLY A 48 -0.14 16.86 -1.19
N ILE A 49 -1.03 16.06 -0.58
CA ILE A 49 -2.01 15.25 -1.31
C ILE A 49 -2.97 16.15 -2.10
N ALA A 50 -3.52 17.18 -1.46
CA ALA A 50 -4.44 18.11 -2.11
C ALA A 50 -3.81 18.83 -3.30
N VAL A 51 -2.57 19.33 -3.15
CA VAL A 51 -1.83 19.96 -4.25
C VAL A 51 -1.59 18.98 -5.39
N GLY A 52 -1.21 17.74 -5.09
CA GLY A 52 -1.04 16.69 -6.11
C GLY A 52 -2.33 16.40 -6.87
N LEU A 53 -3.46 16.29 -6.15
CA LEU A 53 -4.78 16.06 -6.75
C LEU A 53 -5.24 17.24 -7.61
N LEU A 54 -4.99 18.47 -7.17
CA LEU A 54 -5.29 19.68 -7.94
C LEU A 54 -4.47 19.74 -9.22
N LEU A 55 -3.17 19.46 -9.14
CA LEU A 55 -2.29 19.42 -10.32
C LEU A 55 -2.75 18.35 -11.31
N TRP A 56 -3.05 17.14 -10.82
CA TRP A 56 -3.57 16.05 -11.65
C TRP A 56 -4.93 16.41 -12.29
N GLY A 57 -5.83 17.03 -11.53
CA GLY A 57 -7.12 17.51 -12.03
C GLY A 57 -6.93 18.57 -13.12
N ALA A 58 -6.03 19.52 -12.92
CA ALA A 58 -5.68 20.52 -13.92
C ALA A 58 -5.13 19.89 -15.20
N LEU A 59 -4.22 18.91 -15.10
CA LEU A 59 -3.71 18.15 -16.25
C LEU A 59 -4.82 17.38 -16.98
N THR A 60 -5.78 16.83 -16.23
CA THR A 60 -6.93 16.12 -16.79
C THR A 60 -7.82 17.06 -17.59
N VAL A 61 -8.15 18.24 -17.04
CA VAL A 61 -8.93 19.29 -17.72
C VAL A 61 -8.18 19.85 -18.93
N ALA A 62 -6.86 19.98 -18.85
CA ALA A 62 -5.98 20.34 -19.98
C ALA A 62 -5.91 19.27 -21.10
N GLY A 63 -6.66 18.17 -20.96
CA GLY A 63 -6.85 17.17 -22.00
C GLY A 63 -5.86 16.01 -21.96
N LEU A 64 -5.06 15.85 -20.90
CA LEU A 64 -4.14 14.72 -20.77
C LEU A 64 -4.89 13.38 -20.82
N ALA A 65 -6.01 13.28 -20.09
CA ALA A 65 -6.84 12.09 -20.08
C ALA A 65 -7.54 11.85 -21.43
N ALA A 66 -7.96 12.92 -22.12
CA ALA A 66 -8.59 12.81 -23.44
C ALA A 66 -7.61 12.30 -24.51
N ARG A 67 -6.34 12.74 -24.46
CA ARG A 67 -5.27 12.24 -25.34
C ARG A 67 -4.97 10.76 -25.08
N LEU A 68 -4.93 10.34 -23.81
CA LEU A 68 -4.80 8.91 -23.48
C LEU A 68 -6.00 8.10 -23.99
N ALA A 69 -7.22 8.62 -23.85
CA ALA A 69 -8.44 7.95 -24.27
C ALA A 69 -8.58 7.86 -25.80
N ALA A 70 -7.91 8.74 -26.55
CA ALA A 70 -7.90 8.70 -28.01
C ALA A 70 -7.15 7.48 -28.58
N SER A 71 -6.26 6.86 -27.79
CA SER A 71 -5.54 5.65 -28.19
C SER A 71 -6.06 4.42 -27.44
N ALA A 72 -6.70 3.51 -28.17
CA ALA A 72 -7.26 2.28 -27.62
C ALA A 72 -6.16 1.39 -27.00
N GLU A 73 -5.00 1.28 -27.66
CA GLU A 73 -3.88 0.46 -27.16
C GLU A 73 -3.30 1.01 -25.86
N VAL A 74 -3.05 2.32 -25.80
CA VAL A 74 -2.51 2.97 -24.59
C VAL A 74 -3.49 2.85 -23.43
N TYR A 75 -4.78 3.08 -23.68
CA TYR A 75 -5.81 2.96 -22.65
C TYR A 75 -5.93 1.53 -22.11
N LEU A 76 -5.85 0.51 -22.98
CA LEU A 76 -5.86 -0.89 -22.59
C LEU A 76 -4.60 -1.25 -21.79
N ALA A 77 -3.41 -0.83 -22.26
CA ALA A 77 -2.15 -1.05 -21.57
C ALA A 77 -2.17 -0.46 -20.16
N VAL A 78 -2.65 0.78 -19.99
CA VAL A 78 -2.78 1.43 -18.68
C VAL A 78 -3.77 0.68 -17.78
N LYS A 79 -4.90 0.21 -18.33
CA LYS A 79 -5.86 -0.61 -17.56
C LYS A 79 -5.25 -1.92 -17.07
N LEU A 80 -4.56 -2.66 -17.95
CA LEU A 80 -3.90 -3.91 -17.58
C LEU A 80 -2.77 -3.68 -16.58
N ALA A 81 -1.96 -2.63 -16.78
CA ALA A 81 -0.92 -2.25 -15.84
C ALA A 81 -1.51 -1.91 -14.46
N GLY A 82 -2.61 -1.16 -14.40
CA GLY A 82 -3.33 -0.86 -13.16
C GLY A 82 -3.86 -2.12 -12.48
N ALA A 83 -4.48 -3.04 -13.24
CA ALA A 83 -4.96 -4.31 -12.70
C ALA A 83 -3.81 -5.17 -12.16
N ALA A 84 -2.72 -5.30 -12.90
CA ALA A 84 -1.53 -6.03 -12.48
C ALA A 84 -0.90 -5.43 -11.22
N TYR A 85 -0.83 -4.10 -11.14
CA TYR A 85 -0.33 -3.38 -9.97
C TYR A 85 -1.20 -3.64 -8.73
N LEU A 86 -2.53 -3.63 -8.86
CA LEU A 86 -3.44 -3.93 -7.75
C LEU A 86 -3.33 -5.40 -7.31
N CYS A 87 -3.23 -6.34 -8.24
CA CYS A 87 -2.97 -7.75 -7.92
C CYS A 87 -1.66 -7.90 -7.14
N TRP A 88 -0.58 -7.26 -7.62
CA TRP A 88 0.71 -7.26 -6.93
C TRP A 88 0.62 -6.70 -5.51
N LEU A 89 0.01 -5.52 -5.35
CA LEU A 89 -0.13 -4.87 -4.05
C LEU A 89 -0.98 -5.70 -3.08
N GLY A 90 -2.08 -6.29 -3.57
CA GLY A 90 -2.94 -7.18 -2.81
C GLY A 90 -2.19 -8.42 -2.31
N THR A 91 -1.48 -9.11 -3.21
CA THR A 91 -0.66 -10.28 -2.85
C THR A 91 0.46 -9.90 -1.90
N TYR A 92 1.15 -8.77 -2.12
CA TYR A 92 2.21 -8.29 -1.25
C TYR A 92 1.71 -8.04 0.18
N VAL A 93 0.58 -7.33 0.35
CA VAL A 93 -0.01 -7.07 1.66
C VAL A 93 -0.50 -8.37 2.31
N TYR A 94 -1.12 -9.27 1.54
CA TYR A 94 -1.57 -10.57 2.03
C TYR A 94 -0.39 -11.41 2.56
N VAL A 95 0.69 -11.56 1.78
CA VAL A 95 1.88 -12.31 2.17
C VAL A 95 2.58 -11.65 3.36
N LEU A 96 2.77 -10.33 3.33
CA LEU A 96 3.43 -9.60 4.41
C LEU A 96 2.63 -9.68 5.71
N SER A 97 1.30 -9.56 5.65
CA SER A 97 0.43 -9.69 6.82
C SER A 97 0.48 -11.12 7.39
N ARG A 98 0.56 -12.15 6.54
CA ARG A 98 0.69 -13.55 6.95
C ARG A 98 2.06 -13.82 7.58
N ALA A 99 3.14 -13.35 6.96
CA ALA A 99 4.51 -13.46 7.48
C ALA A 99 4.64 -12.75 8.83
N ARG A 100 4.10 -11.51 8.95
CA ARG A 100 4.06 -10.79 10.23
C ARG A 100 3.31 -11.56 11.31
N ARG A 101 2.15 -12.18 11.01
CA ARG A 101 1.43 -13.02 11.98
C ARG A 101 2.23 -14.26 12.40
N PHE A 102 3.03 -14.82 11.48
CA PHE A 102 3.89 -15.96 11.78
C PHE A 102 5.07 -15.56 12.68
N PHE A 103 5.75 -14.46 12.37
CA PHE A 103 6.86 -13.93 13.18
C PHE A 103 6.42 -13.27 14.48
N ALA A 104 5.18 -12.76 14.57
CA ALA A 104 4.58 -12.26 15.81
C ALA A 104 4.27 -13.38 16.82
N ARG A 105 4.50 -14.66 16.49
CA ARG A 105 4.35 -15.75 17.45
C ARG A 105 5.41 -15.61 18.56
N PRO A 106 5.01 -15.55 19.84
CA PRO A 106 5.94 -15.38 20.95
C PRO A 106 7.01 -16.48 21.06
N ARG A 107 6.79 -17.65 20.45
CA ARG A 107 7.80 -18.73 20.37
C ARG A 107 8.95 -18.42 19.40
N VAL A 108 8.68 -17.79 18.25
CA VAL A 108 9.71 -17.46 17.25
C VAL A 108 10.58 -16.31 17.75
N ARG A 109 9.96 -15.30 18.36
CA ARG A 109 10.68 -14.18 18.98
C ARG A 109 11.56 -14.65 20.14
N ARG A 110 11.06 -15.51 21.03
CA ARG A 110 11.88 -16.11 22.10
C ARG A 110 13.01 -17.01 21.59
N ALA A 111 12.82 -17.72 20.47
CA ALA A 111 13.87 -18.52 19.86
C ALA A 111 14.97 -17.62 19.27
N LEU A 112 14.61 -16.54 18.59
CA LEU A 112 15.55 -15.54 18.07
C LEU A 112 16.30 -14.82 19.20
N ASP A 113 15.60 -14.44 20.28
CA ASP A 113 16.22 -13.81 21.46
C ASP A 113 17.22 -14.77 22.11
N ARG A 114 16.91 -16.08 22.18
CA ARG A 114 17.83 -17.11 22.67
C ARG A 114 19.05 -17.30 21.77
N VAL A 115 18.86 -17.39 20.46
CA VAL A 115 19.97 -17.55 19.52
C VAL A 115 20.89 -16.33 19.59
N THR A 116 20.32 -15.12 19.64
CA THR A 116 21.09 -13.88 19.78
C THR A 116 21.86 -13.84 21.11
N GLY A 117 21.22 -14.26 22.21
CA GLY A 117 21.88 -14.37 23.51
C GLY A 117 23.01 -15.41 23.53
N VAL A 118 22.80 -16.59 22.94
CA VAL A 118 23.82 -17.66 22.85
C VAL A 118 25.00 -17.22 21.98
N VAL A 119 24.74 -16.55 20.86
CA VAL A 119 25.79 -16.02 19.98
C VAL A 119 26.63 -14.96 20.70
N LEU A 120 26.00 -14.03 21.43
CA LEU A 120 26.71 -13.00 22.20
C LEU A 120 27.55 -13.59 23.33
N ILE A 121 27.02 -14.58 24.05
CA ILE A 121 27.78 -15.28 25.11
C ILE A 121 28.97 -16.02 24.49
N GLY A 122 28.76 -16.74 23.38
CA GLY A 122 29.84 -17.45 22.69
C GLY A 122 30.92 -16.52 22.14
N PHE A 123 30.54 -15.37 21.56
CA PHE A 123 31.49 -14.35 21.12
C PHE A 123 32.28 -13.74 22.28
N GLY A 124 31.62 -13.45 23.41
CA GLY A 124 32.27 -12.91 24.60
C GLY A 124 33.31 -13.87 25.19
N VAL A 125 32.99 -15.17 25.27
CA VAL A 125 33.92 -16.22 25.73
C VAL A 125 35.12 -16.34 24.80
N ARG A 126 34.91 -16.28 23.49
CA ARG A 126 36.01 -16.34 22.50
C ARG A 126 36.92 -15.10 22.57
N VAL A 127 36.34 -13.91 22.80
CA VAL A 127 37.11 -12.67 22.97
C VAL A 127 37.96 -12.71 24.25
N ALA A 128 37.42 -13.20 25.36
CA ALA A 128 38.13 -13.29 26.64
C ALA A 128 39.28 -14.31 26.65
N THR A 129 39.21 -15.35 25.82
CA THR A 129 40.26 -16.38 25.70
C THR A 129 41.32 -16.05 24.67
N THR A 130 41.08 -15.05 23.81
CA THR A 130 42.02 -14.58 22.78
C THR A 130 42.75 -13.28 23.20
N SER A 131 42.43 -12.73 24.37
CA SER A 131 43.09 -11.53 24.96
C SER A 131 43.99 -11.95 26.11
#